data_AF-A0A7S2QQJ7-F1
#
_entry.id   AF-A0A7S2QQJ7-F1
#
_cell.length_a   1.000
_cell.length_b   1.000
_cell.length_c   1.000
_cell.angle_alpha   90.00
_cell.angle_beta   90.00
_cell.angle_gamma   90.00
#
_symmetry.space_group_name_H-M   'P 1'
#
loop_
_entity.id
_entity.type
_entity.pdbx_description
1 polymer ?
#
loop_
_entity_poly.entity_id
_entity_poly.type
_entity_poly.pdbx_seq_one_letter_code
_entity_poly.pdbx_strand_id
1 'polypeptide(L)'
;ARVGDRDATVHPWFSRRMVRTLLAAGANASDVTLTEVPGKEHWWWDTKAPNDGGAVNDPQMRAFFQQCFARANGAQGLPEAWLHVVHNPATAGSKGGLRVAQQLV
;
A
#
# COMPACT_ATOMS: atom_id res chain seq x y z
N ALA A 1 0.73 10.10 1.91
CA ALA A 1 2.09 10.00 2.46
C ALA A 1 2.03 10.04 3.98
N ARG A 2 2.81 9.18 4.65
CA ARG A 2 2.91 9.10 6.11
C ARG A 2 4.39 9.09 6.49
N VAL A 3 4.84 10.08 7.26
CA VAL A 3 6.27 10.34 7.52
C VAL A 3 6.50 10.79 8.95
N GLY A 4 7.68 10.55 9.52
CA GLY A 4 8.02 11.06 10.84
C GLY A 4 8.34 12.55 10.81
N ASP A 5 7.81 13.36 11.74
CA ASP A 5 8.00 14.82 11.74
C ASP A 5 9.44 15.27 12.06
N ARG A 6 10.25 14.37 12.63
CA ARG A 6 11.66 14.57 12.98
C ARG A 6 12.60 13.77 12.08
N ASP A 7 12.11 13.29 10.93
CA ASP A 7 12.95 12.61 9.96
C ASP A 7 14.07 13.56 9.46
N ALA A 8 15.32 13.21 9.78
CA ALA A 8 16.51 13.93 9.34
C ALA A 8 17.15 13.32 8.08
N THR A 9 16.72 12.13 7.66
CA THR A 9 17.22 11.44 6.46
C THR A 9 16.40 11.87 5.24
N VAL A 10 15.08 11.77 5.33
CA VAL A 10 14.13 12.21 4.31
C VAL A 10 13.18 13.22 4.94
N HIS A 11 13.66 14.46 5.04
CA HIS A 11 12.96 15.52 5.76
C HIS A 11 11.49 15.68 5.32
N PRO A 12 10.53 15.88 6.24
CA PRO A 12 9.09 15.98 5.95
C PRO A 12 8.73 17.02 4.89
N TRP A 13 9.58 18.04 4.75
CA TRP A 13 9.50 19.04 3.69
C TRP A 13 9.29 18.43 2.29
N PHE A 14 9.94 17.31 1.96
CA PHE A 14 9.78 16.67 0.66
C PHE A 14 8.34 16.17 0.45
N SER A 15 7.74 15.56 1.47
CA SER A 15 6.34 15.12 1.45
C SER A 15 5.37 16.29 1.39
N ARG A 16 5.62 17.36 2.16
CA ARG A 16 4.84 18.62 2.08
C ARG A 16 4.88 19.22 0.69
N ARG A 17 6.08 19.26 0.07
CA ARG A 17 6.26 19.76 -1.29
C ARG A 17 5.50 18.91 -2.30
N MET A 18 5.58 17.58 -2.21
CA MET A 18 4.86 16.67 -3.10
C MET A 18 3.34 16.91 -3.04
N VAL A 19 2.76 17.01 -1.84
CA VAL A 19 1.33 17.32 -1.69
C VAL A 19 0.98 18.68 -2.31
N ARG A 20 1.76 19.73 -2.02
CA ARG A 20 1.54 21.05 -2.63
C ARG A 20 1.59 20.99 -4.16
N THR A 21 2.55 20.27 -4.73
CA THR A 21 2.68 20.11 -6.18
C THR A 21 1.46 19.39 -6.78
N LEU A 22 0.98 18.30 -6.16
CA LEU A 22 -0.19 17.56 -6.64
C LEU A 22 -1.46 18.41 -6.62
N LEU A 23 -1.69 19.14 -5.53
CA LEU A 23 -2.83 20.06 -5.42
C LEU A 23 -2.75 21.18 -6.45
N ALA A 24 -1.56 21.76 -6.66
CA ALA A 24 -1.34 22.78 -7.69
C ALA A 24 -1.56 22.25 -9.12
N ALA A 25 -1.34 20.95 -9.34
CA ALA A 25 -1.60 20.28 -10.61
C ALA A 25 -3.08 19.89 -10.81
N GLY A 26 -3.97 20.22 -9.88
CA GLY A 26 -5.41 19.96 -9.98
C GLY A 26 -5.87 18.62 -9.40
N ALA A 27 -5.03 17.92 -8.61
CA ALA A 27 -5.49 16.75 -7.88
C ALA A 27 -6.57 17.14 -6.85
N ASN A 28 -7.59 16.28 -6.67
CA ASN A 28 -8.60 16.51 -5.65
C ASN A 28 -7.98 16.46 -4.25
N ALA A 29 -8.29 17.43 -3.41
CA ALA A 29 -7.79 17.47 -2.03
C ALA A 29 -8.22 16.26 -1.20
N SER A 30 -9.36 15.63 -1.52
CA SER A 30 -9.83 14.40 -0.88
C SER A 30 -8.99 13.17 -1.21
N ASP A 31 -8.25 13.19 -2.33
CA ASP A 31 -7.46 12.06 -2.81
C ASP A 31 -5.99 12.15 -2.40
N VAL A 32 -5.58 13.28 -1.80
CA VAL A 32 -4.20 13.54 -1.42
C VAL A 32 -4.12 13.76 0.10
N THR A 33 -3.50 12.82 0.80
CA THR A 33 -3.34 12.89 2.27
C THR A 33 -1.87 12.92 2.66
N LEU A 34 -1.51 13.81 3.59
CA LEU A 34 -0.22 13.81 4.30
C LEU A 34 -0.47 13.68 5.80
N THR A 35 0.24 12.75 6.44
CA THR A 35 0.25 12.62 7.89
C THR A 35 1.67 12.61 8.39
N GLU A 36 1.99 13.58 9.24
CA GLU A 36 3.29 13.67 9.91
C GLU A 36 3.15 13.14 11.33
N VAL A 37 3.95 12.12 11.66
CA VAL A 37 3.84 11.40 12.93
C VAL A 37 4.73 12.09 13.97
N PRO A 38 4.15 12.63 15.06
CA PRO A 38 4.92 13.41 16.04
C PRO A 38 6.02 12.61 16.73
N GLY A 39 7.20 13.20 16.82
CA GLY A 39 8.36 12.64 17.49
C GLY A 39 9.02 11.46 16.77
N LYS A 40 8.65 11.15 15.52
CA LYS A 40 9.20 10.02 14.77
C LYS A 40 10.27 10.45 13.77
N GLU A 41 11.31 9.65 13.65
CA GLU A 41 12.42 9.85 12.71
C GLU A 41 12.19 9.08 11.40
N HIS A 42 13.25 8.81 10.63
CA HIS A 42 13.15 8.08 9.35
C HIS A 42 12.66 6.64 9.53
N TRP A 43 13.30 5.92 10.44
CA TRP A 43 12.96 4.54 10.77
C TRP A 43 12.15 4.54 12.04
N TRP A 44 10.88 4.22 11.92
CA TRP A 44 9.99 4.09 13.07
C TRP A 44 9.12 2.86 12.95
N TRP A 45 8.85 2.29 14.10
CA TRP A 45 7.89 1.23 14.30
C TRP A 45 6.80 1.77 15.22
N ASP A 46 5.54 1.53 14.88
CA ASP A 46 4.39 1.96 15.68
C ASP A 46 3.68 0.80 16.37
N THR A 47 4.13 -0.43 16.16
CA THR A 47 3.42 -1.59 16.66
C THR A 47 4.00 -2.24 17.90
N LYS A 48 3.08 -2.82 18.69
CA LYS A 48 3.35 -3.49 19.97
C LYS A 48 3.36 -5.02 19.84
N ALA A 49 3.10 -5.56 18.66
CA ALA A 49 3.00 -6.99 18.41
C ALA A 49 3.94 -7.44 17.27
N PRO A 50 4.46 -8.68 17.32
CA PRO A 50 5.22 -9.25 16.20
C PRO A 50 4.38 -9.40 14.93
N ASN A 51 4.96 -9.13 13.75
CA ASN A 51 4.41 -9.40 12.41
C ASN A 51 3.14 -8.65 11.98
N ASP A 52 2.78 -7.55 12.63
CA ASP A 52 1.66 -6.72 12.18
C ASP A 52 2.01 -5.72 11.08
N GLY A 53 3.27 -5.74 10.62
CA GLY A 53 3.75 -4.94 9.49
C GLY A 53 4.05 -3.48 9.83
N GLY A 54 4.02 -3.09 11.11
CA GLY A 54 4.47 -1.78 11.59
C GLY A 54 3.89 -0.60 10.81
N ALA A 55 4.73 0.41 10.59
CA ALA A 55 4.37 1.68 9.97
C ALA A 55 3.73 1.56 8.57
N VAL A 56 3.96 0.46 7.86
CA VAL A 56 3.43 0.22 6.51
C VAL A 56 2.11 -0.55 6.49
N ASN A 57 1.69 -1.11 7.62
CA ASN A 57 0.46 -1.90 7.75
C ASN A 57 -0.39 -1.49 8.97
N ASP A 58 -0.20 -0.25 9.43
CA ASP A 58 -0.99 0.34 10.50
C ASP A 58 -2.48 0.56 10.10
N PRO A 59 -3.37 0.91 11.04
CA PRO A 59 -4.78 1.11 10.74
C PRO A 59 -5.06 2.16 9.65
N GLN A 60 -4.24 3.22 9.56
CA GLN A 60 -4.41 4.27 8.56
C GLN A 60 -4.04 3.75 7.17
N MET A 61 -2.91 3.07 7.04
CA MET A 61 -2.46 2.49 5.77
C MET A 61 -3.43 1.39 5.30
N ARG A 62 -3.91 0.54 6.22
CA ARG A 62 -4.93 -0.47 5.90
C ARG A 62 -6.22 0.14 5.39
N ALA A 63 -6.72 1.20 6.04
CA ALA A 63 -7.92 1.91 5.58
C ALA A 63 -7.73 2.51 4.19
N PHE A 64 -6.57 3.13 3.93
CA PHE A 64 -6.23 3.65 2.60
C PHE A 64 -6.22 2.56 1.54
N PHE A 65 -5.54 1.43 1.77
CA PHE A 65 -5.52 0.32 0.82
C PHE A 65 -6.91 -0.26 0.58
N GLN A 66 -7.74 -0.40 1.62
CA GLN A 66 -9.14 -0.84 1.48
C GLN A 66 -9.95 0.12 0.61
N GLN A 67 -9.78 1.44 0.77
CA GLN A 67 -10.42 2.43 -0.10
C GLN A 67 -9.95 2.29 -1.55
N CYS A 68 -8.65 2.09 -1.78
CA CYS A 68 -8.12 1.83 -3.12
C CYS A 68 -8.71 0.55 -3.73
N PHE A 69 -8.80 -0.54 -2.96
CA PHE A 69 -9.43 -1.79 -3.41
C PHE A 69 -10.91 -1.58 -3.75
N ALA A 70 -11.65 -0.83 -2.93
CA ALA A 70 -13.06 -0.54 -3.18
C ALA A 70 -13.25 0.39 -4.41
N ARG A 71 -12.44 1.45 -4.54
CA ARG A 71 -12.46 2.33 -5.73
C ARG A 71 -12.08 1.60 -7.00
N ALA A 72 -11.19 0.61 -6.90
CA ALA A 72 -10.79 -0.18 -8.04
C ALA A 72 -11.95 -1.01 -8.63
N ASN A 73 -13.09 -1.19 -7.93
CA ASN A 73 -14.39 -1.75 -8.38
C ASN A 73 -14.40 -2.45 -9.76
N GLY A 74 -13.53 -3.44 -9.92
CA GLY A 74 -13.07 -3.92 -11.22
C GLY A 74 -12.08 -5.08 -11.12
N ALA A 75 -11.48 -5.31 -9.95
CA ALA A 75 -11.33 -6.69 -9.51
C ALA A 75 -12.74 -7.17 -9.16
N GLN A 76 -13.51 -7.63 -10.16
CA GLN A 76 -14.60 -8.54 -9.87
C GLN A 76 -14.05 -9.53 -8.83
N GLY A 77 -14.77 -9.71 -7.71
CA GLY A 77 -14.47 -10.82 -6.82
C GLY A 77 -14.28 -12.06 -7.69
N LEU A 78 -13.32 -12.92 -7.35
CA LEU A 78 -13.15 -14.14 -8.13
C LEU A 78 -14.53 -14.76 -8.32
N PRO A 79 -14.89 -15.16 -9.55
CA PRO A 79 -16.16 -15.83 -9.74
C PRO A 79 -16.20 -17.07 -8.86
N GLU A 80 -17.41 -17.50 -8.49
CA GLU A 80 -17.64 -18.63 -7.59
C GLU A 80 -16.82 -19.88 -7.99
N ALA A 81 -16.62 -20.06 -9.30
CA ALA A 81 -15.67 -21.01 -9.86
C ALA A 81 -14.86 -20.37 -11.00
N TRP A 82 -13.59 -20.73 -11.11
CA TRP A 82 -12.70 -20.32 -12.19
C TRP A 82 -11.65 -21.39 -12.47
N LEU A 83 -11.13 -21.39 -13.71
CA LEU A 83 -10.02 -22.22 -14.13
C LEU A 83 -8.74 -21.37 -14.24
N HIS A 84 -7.69 -21.74 -13.49
CA HIS A 84 -6.34 -21.17 -13.66
C HIS A 84 -5.52 -22.10 -14.57
N VAL A 85 -5.34 -21.73 -15.85
CA VAL A 85 -4.42 -22.45 -16.74
C VAL A 85 -3.05 -21.77 -16.71
N VAL A 86 -2.01 -22.53 -16.38
CA VAL A 86 -0.63 -22.06 -16.31
C VAL A 86 0.24 -22.94 -17.21
N HIS A 87 0.96 -22.32 -18.15
CA HIS A 87 1.91 -23.03 -19.02
C HIS A 87 3.31 -23.12 -18.43
N ASN A 88 3.67 -22.21 -17.52
CA ASN A 88 4.93 -22.20 -16.81
C ASN A 88 4.75 -21.55 -15.41
N PRO A 89 4.93 -22.31 -14.30
CA PRO A 89 4.82 -21.78 -12.93
C PRO A 89 5.75 -20.60 -12.63
N ALA A 90 6.90 -20.49 -13.31
CA ALA A 90 7.87 -19.43 -13.07
C ALA A 90 7.41 -18.06 -13.60
N THR A 91 6.56 -18.03 -14.62
CA THR A 91 6.10 -16.79 -15.26
C THR A 91 4.64 -16.45 -14.94
N ALA A 92 3.91 -17.36 -14.27
CA ALA A 92 2.56 -17.11 -13.82
C ALA A 92 2.55 -16.29 -12.52
N GLY A 93 1.83 -15.16 -12.54
CA GLY A 93 1.52 -14.39 -11.35
C GLY A 93 0.53 -15.12 -10.42
N SER A 94 0.32 -14.57 -9.23
CA SER A 94 -0.75 -15.04 -8.35
C SER A 94 -2.11 -14.56 -8.86
N LYS A 95 -3.15 -15.37 -8.67
CA LYS A 95 -4.54 -15.00 -8.94
C LYS A 95 -5.42 -15.52 -7.82
N GLY A 96 -6.22 -14.63 -7.25
CA GLY A 96 -7.15 -15.02 -6.20
C GLY A 96 -6.52 -15.51 -4.90
N GLY A 97 -5.33 -15.00 -4.56
CA GLY A 97 -4.56 -15.49 -3.41
C GLY A 97 -3.87 -16.83 -3.63
N LEU A 98 -4.02 -17.46 -4.79
CA LEU A 98 -3.35 -18.71 -5.16
C LEU A 98 -2.18 -18.43 -6.11
N ARG A 99 -1.07 -19.18 -5.95
CA ARG A 99 0.07 -19.17 -6.87
C ARG A 99 0.47 -20.61 -7.18
N VAL A 100 0.62 -20.93 -8.46
CA VAL A 100 1.18 -22.22 -8.89
C VAL A 100 2.70 -22.17 -8.70
N ALA A 101 3.23 -22.99 -7.80
CA ALA A 101 4.66 -22.98 -7.47
C ALA A 101 5.48 -23.91 -8.37
N GLN A 102 4.97 -25.11 -8.67
CA GLN A 102 5.66 -26.12 -9.47
C GLN A 102 4.67 -27.10 -10.10
N GLN A 103 5.07 -27.71 -11.21
CA GLN A 103 4.42 -28.90 -11.75
C GLN A 103 5.25 -30.12 -11.34
N LEU A 104 4.63 -31.06 -10.63
CA LEU A 104 5.24 -32.36 -10.34
C LEU A 104 4.93 -33.29 -11.53
N VAL A 105 5.96 -33.90 -12.09
CA VAL A 105 5.88 -34.92 -13.15
C VAL A 105 6.24 -36.26 -12.54
#